data_AF-A0AA37LQU3-F1
#
_entry.id   AF-A0AA37LQU3-F1
#
_cell.length_a   1.000
_cell.length_b   1.000
_cell.length_c   1.000
_cell.angle_alpha   90.00
_cell.angle_beta   90.00
_cell.angle_gamma   90.00
#
_symmetry.space_group_name_H-M   'P 1'
#
loop_
_entity.id
_entity.type
_entity.pdbx_description
1 polymer ?
#
loop_
_entity_poly.entity_id
_entity_poly.type
_entity_poly.pdbx_seq_one_letter_code
_entity_poly.pdbx_strand_id
1 'polypeptide(L)'
;MAVASLVGMTFRGFLGEVASHGALAIATGPAYVDPETYVQPPSNEPSSPASGQNPGALTAAIDWVHANAGKGDWKHIDASRIGAWGQSCGGLESYTAGLNDSRVGHLGIFNSGQLDEAASKAIAGNLKKPVFYTLGGPTDIAFANGERDYSLLPAGTPAWKGNHELGHSAAFDAPNGGIPATVGTQILKWVLRGDESAKAWFAGDAAKAAGVKDVVFKDLDNIEVTPIQ
;
A
#
# COMPACT_ATOMS: atom_id res chain seq x y z
N MET A 1 4.22 -7.25 -6.04
CA MET A 1 3.44 -6.17 -5.39
C MET A 1 2.50 -5.58 -6.42
N ALA A 2 1.19 -5.57 -6.15
CA ALA A 2 0.23 -4.84 -6.97
C ALA A 2 -0.17 -3.55 -6.24
N VAL A 3 -0.05 -2.40 -6.89
CA VAL A 3 -0.37 -1.10 -6.30
C VAL A 3 -1.49 -0.45 -7.10
N ALA A 4 -2.61 -0.16 -6.43
CA ALA A 4 -3.70 0.61 -6.99
C ALA A 4 -3.34 2.09 -6.96
N SER A 5 -3.49 2.73 -8.12
CA SER A 5 -3.38 4.16 -8.26
C SER A 5 -4.43 4.63 -9.27
N LEU A 6 -5.07 5.76 -8.98
CA LEU A 6 -5.95 6.46 -9.92
C LEU A 6 -5.19 6.95 -11.18
N VAL A 7 -3.87 7.15 -11.07
CA VAL A 7 -2.96 7.49 -12.17
C VAL A 7 -1.64 6.76 -11.95
N GLY A 8 -1.33 5.76 -12.77
CA GLY A 8 -0.24 4.81 -12.51
C GLY A 8 1.13 5.47 -12.30
N MET A 9 1.41 6.55 -13.03
CA MET A 9 2.69 7.27 -12.96
C MET A 9 2.78 8.35 -11.86
N THR A 10 1.66 8.74 -11.24
CA THR A 10 1.66 9.74 -10.15
C THR A 10 2.50 9.27 -8.95
N PHE A 11 2.61 7.95 -8.75
CA PHE A 11 3.42 7.37 -7.68
C PHE A 11 4.76 6.81 -8.15
N ARG A 12 5.30 7.24 -9.29
CA ARG A 12 6.56 6.69 -9.83
C ARG A 12 7.73 6.74 -8.85
N GLY A 13 7.82 7.79 -8.01
CA GLY A 13 8.88 7.92 -7.02
C GLY A 13 8.79 6.81 -5.98
N PHE A 14 7.60 6.62 -5.40
CA PHE A 14 7.29 5.55 -4.48
C PHE A 14 7.48 4.16 -5.11
N LEU A 15 6.90 3.94 -6.30
CA LEU A 15 6.95 2.65 -6.98
C LEU A 15 8.37 2.30 -7.42
N GLY A 16 9.12 3.28 -7.92
CA GLY A 16 10.51 3.12 -8.34
C GLY A 16 11.42 2.82 -7.17
N GLU A 17 11.26 3.54 -6.05
CA GLU A 17 12.00 3.26 -4.82
C GLU A 17 11.72 1.82 -4.36
N VAL A 18 10.47 1.44 -4.14
CA VAL A 18 10.13 0.09 -3.67
C VAL A 18 10.61 -0.99 -4.66
N ALA A 19 10.41 -0.78 -5.97
CA ALA A 19 10.85 -1.72 -7.00
C ALA A 19 12.39 -1.90 -7.02
N SER A 20 13.15 -0.85 -6.71
CA SER A 20 14.61 -0.90 -6.65
C SER A 20 15.16 -1.87 -5.60
N HIS A 21 14.35 -2.24 -4.60
CA HIS A 21 14.68 -3.26 -3.58
C HIS A 21 14.24 -4.68 -3.98
N GLY A 22 13.98 -4.91 -5.27
CA GLY A 22 13.72 -6.24 -5.83
C GLY A 22 12.26 -6.66 -5.74
N ALA A 23 11.35 -5.75 -6.09
CA ALA A 23 9.93 -6.05 -6.26
C ALA A 23 9.46 -5.78 -7.69
N LEU A 24 8.55 -6.60 -8.19
CA LEU A 24 7.68 -6.22 -9.30
C LEU A 24 6.54 -5.36 -8.74
N ALA A 25 6.40 -4.15 -9.27
CA ALA A 25 5.28 -3.24 -9.01
C ALA A 25 4.39 -3.15 -10.26
N ILE A 26 3.10 -3.46 -10.11
CA ILE A 26 2.10 -3.25 -11.17
C ILE A 26 1.19 -2.12 -10.72
N ALA A 27 1.21 -0.99 -11.45
CA ALA A 27 0.31 0.14 -11.23
C ALA A 27 -0.89 0.03 -12.19
N THR A 28 -2.10 0.03 -11.65
CA THR A 28 -3.33 -0.26 -12.43
C THR A 28 -4.02 0.97 -13.00
N GLY A 29 -3.57 2.17 -12.64
CA GLY A 29 -4.07 3.43 -13.19
C GLY A 29 -3.52 3.72 -14.58
N PRO A 30 -4.22 4.53 -15.39
CA PRO A 30 -3.72 4.98 -16.68
C PRO A 30 -2.34 5.64 -16.52
N ALA A 31 -1.43 5.29 -17.42
CA ALA A 31 -0.22 6.05 -17.65
C ALA A 31 -0.62 7.32 -18.43
N TYR A 32 -1.00 8.39 -17.74
CA TYR A 32 -1.16 9.71 -18.37
C TYR A 32 0.22 10.21 -18.82
N VAL A 33 0.57 9.76 -20.04
CA VAL A 33 1.59 10.09 -21.06
C VAL A 33 3.05 10.44 -20.72
N ASP A 34 3.88 9.80 -21.56
CA ASP A 34 5.32 9.95 -21.88
C ASP A 34 6.34 9.64 -20.76
N PRO A 35 7.18 8.58 -20.88
CA PRO A 35 8.25 8.28 -19.93
C PRO A 35 9.26 9.43 -19.72
N GLU A 36 9.34 10.42 -20.60
CA GLU A 36 10.32 11.51 -20.53
C GLU A 36 9.73 12.89 -20.15
N THR A 37 8.48 13.21 -20.54
CA THR A 37 8.01 14.62 -20.50
C THR A 37 6.93 14.94 -19.47
N TYR A 38 6.34 13.95 -18.80
CA TYR A 38 5.38 14.13 -17.68
C TYR A 38 4.33 15.22 -17.95
N VAL A 39 3.28 14.88 -18.71
CA VAL A 39 2.16 15.80 -18.88
C VAL A 39 1.08 15.44 -17.87
N GLN A 40 0.92 16.26 -16.84
CA GLN A 40 -0.27 16.20 -15.97
C GLN A 40 -1.53 16.29 -16.85
N PRO A 41 -2.59 15.50 -16.59
CA PRO A 41 -3.85 15.70 -17.28
C PRO A 41 -4.27 17.17 -17.11
N PRO A 42 -4.85 17.81 -18.15
CA PRO A 42 -5.23 19.22 -18.08
C PRO A 42 -6.09 19.46 -16.84
N SER A 43 -5.72 20.47 -16.05
CA SER A 43 -6.33 20.89 -14.77
C SER A 43 -7.81 21.30 -14.84
N ASN A 44 -8.41 21.15 -16.01
CA ASN A 44 -9.74 21.64 -16.36
C ASN A 44 -10.75 20.49 -16.46
N GLU A 45 -10.29 19.24 -16.37
CA GLU A 45 -11.19 18.17 -15.97
C GLU A 45 -11.62 18.46 -14.53
N PRO A 46 -12.92 18.51 -14.23
CA PRO A 46 -13.37 18.58 -12.84
C PRO A 46 -12.59 17.51 -12.07
N SER A 47 -12.13 17.81 -10.87
CA SER A 47 -11.71 16.79 -9.92
C SER A 47 -12.89 15.83 -9.77
N SER A 48 -12.96 14.82 -10.65
CA SER A 48 -14.13 13.98 -10.74
C SER A 48 -14.20 13.28 -9.40
N PRO A 49 -15.34 13.33 -8.70
CA PRO A 49 -15.46 12.78 -7.37
C PRO A 49 -15.23 11.28 -7.47
N ALA A 50 -14.00 10.80 -7.24
CA ALA A 50 -13.63 9.39 -7.10
C ALA A 50 -14.43 8.41 -7.99
N SER A 51 -14.76 8.76 -9.24
CA SER A 51 -15.73 8.00 -10.04
C SER A 51 -15.07 6.95 -10.93
N GLY A 52 -13.81 6.63 -10.66
CA GLY A 52 -12.96 5.76 -11.48
C GLY A 52 -12.32 4.61 -10.71
N GLN A 53 -12.86 4.27 -9.53
CA GLN A 53 -12.32 3.13 -8.78
C GLN A 53 -12.47 1.85 -9.59
N ASN A 54 -11.38 1.11 -9.78
CA ASN A 54 -11.39 -0.14 -10.50
C ASN A 54 -10.63 -1.24 -9.74
N PRO A 55 -11.21 -1.73 -8.63
CA PRO A 55 -10.62 -2.86 -7.90
C PRO A 55 -10.45 -4.10 -8.78
N GLY A 56 -11.25 -4.23 -9.86
CA GLY A 56 -11.09 -5.29 -10.87
C GLY A 56 -9.76 -5.23 -11.62
N ALA A 57 -9.15 -4.05 -11.76
CA ALA A 57 -7.81 -3.92 -12.35
C ALA A 57 -6.73 -4.45 -11.41
N LEU A 58 -6.86 -4.26 -10.09
CA LEU A 58 -5.97 -4.88 -9.11
C LEU A 58 -6.06 -6.41 -9.16
N THR A 59 -7.28 -6.97 -9.19
CA THR A 59 -7.45 -8.42 -9.27
C THR A 59 -6.93 -8.98 -10.60
N ALA A 60 -7.12 -8.26 -11.72
CA ALA A 60 -6.52 -8.63 -13.00
C ALA A 60 -4.99 -8.59 -12.98
N ALA A 61 -4.37 -7.64 -12.29
CA ALA A 61 -2.92 -7.61 -12.09
C ALA A 61 -2.43 -8.82 -11.28
N ILE A 62 -3.18 -9.22 -10.25
CA ILE A 62 -2.90 -10.44 -9.47
C ILE A 62 -3.03 -11.69 -10.36
N ASP A 63 -4.08 -11.78 -11.18
CA ASP A 63 -4.27 -12.87 -12.14
C ASP A 63 -3.10 -12.97 -13.12
N TRP A 64 -2.64 -11.82 -13.64
CA TRP A 64 -1.50 -11.77 -14.53
C TRP A 64 -0.22 -12.26 -13.85
N VAL A 65 0.04 -11.87 -12.60
CA VAL A 65 1.21 -12.36 -11.84
C VAL A 65 1.15 -13.88 -11.72
N HIS A 66 0.01 -14.45 -11.35
CA HIS A 66 -0.14 -15.90 -11.25
C HIS A 66 0.04 -16.63 -12.60
N ALA A 67 -0.41 -16.03 -13.69
CA ALA A 67 -0.29 -16.63 -15.01
C ALA A 67 1.17 -16.62 -15.52
N ASN A 68 1.98 -15.62 -15.14
CA ASN A 68 3.29 -15.36 -15.75
C ASN A 68 4.49 -15.64 -14.84
N ALA A 69 4.34 -15.56 -13.51
CA ALA A 69 5.41 -15.80 -12.56
C ALA A 69 6.10 -17.15 -12.79
N GLY A 70 7.44 -17.16 -12.68
CA GLY A 70 8.26 -18.35 -12.91
C GLY A 70 8.47 -18.71 -14.38
N LYS A 71 8.02 -17.90 -15.35
CA LYS A 71 8.09 -18.20 -16.79
C LYS A 71 8.82 -17.11 -17.58
N GLY A 72 9.63 -17.50 -18.56
CA GLY A 72 10.27 -16.59 -19.50
C GLY A 72 11.00 -15.43 -18.81
N ASP A 73 10.67 -14.21 -19.21
CA ASP A 73 11.21 -12.97 -18.63
C ASP A 73 10.81 -12.75 -17.16
N TRP A 74 9.76 -13.44 -16.71
CA TRP A 74 9.21 -13.36 -15.35
C TRP A 74 9.64 -14.53 -14.46
N LYS A 75 10.70 -15.26 -14.84
CA LYS A 75 11.24 -16.41 -14.08
C LYS A 75 11.65 -16.11 -12.65
N HIS A 76 11.90 -14.84 -12.32
CA HIS A 76 12.30 -14.39 -10.98
C HIS A 76 11.14 -13.85 -10.15
N ILE A 77 9.91 -13.86 -10.68
CA ILE A 77 8.72 -13.42 -9.95
C ILE A 77 8.15 -14.60 -9.15
N ASP A 78 7.94 -14.37 -7.86
CA ASP A 78 7.29 -15.31 -6.94
C ASP A 78 5.82 -14.90 -6.74
N ALA A 79 4.89 -15.71 -7.27
CA ALA A 79 3.46 -15.46 -7.13
C ALA A 79 2.88 -15.82 -5.74
N SER A 80 3.65 -16.45 -4.85
CA SER A 80 3.21 -16.74 -3.49
C SER A 80 3.25 -15.52 -2.57
N ARG A 81 3.85 -14.41 -3.04
CA ARG A 81 4.13 -13.22 -2.23
C ARG A 81 3.56 -11.97 -2.88
N ILE A 82 2.29 -11.69 -2.58
CA ILE A 82 1.56 -10.57 -3.18
C ILE A 82 0.99 -9.67 -2.07
N GLY A 83 1.20 -8.36 -2.22
CA GLY A 83 0.50 -7.33 -1.45
C GLY A 83 -0.35 -6.48 -2.38
N ALA A 84 -1.49 -5.99 -1.87
CA ALA A 84 -2.35 -5.02 -2.54
C ALA A 84 -2.29 -3.69 -1.79
N TRP A 85 -1.71 -2.68 -2.43
CA TRP A 85 -1.42 -1.40 -1.77
C TRP A 85 -2.08 -0.25 -2.51
N GLY A 86 -2.42 0.84 -1.82
CA GLY A 86 -2.98 2.01 -2.51
C GLY A 86 -3.10 3.24 -1.63
N GLN A 87 -3.17 4.38 -2.31
CA GLN A 87 -3.34 5.70 -1.71
C GLN A 87 -4.76 6.22 -1.94
N SER A 88 -5.35 6.90 -0.97
CA SER A 88 -6.71 7.47 -1.08
C SER A 88 -7.74 6.44 -1.57
N CYS A 89 -8.45 6.72 -2.67
CA CYS A 89 -9.40 5.78 -3.28
C CYS A 89 -8.76 4.44 -3.68
N GLY A 90 -7.45 4.40 -3.97
CA GLY A 90 -6.72 3.16 -4.21
C GLY A 90 -6.54 2.30 -2.94
N GLY A 91 -6.58 2.89 -1.75
CA GLY A 91 -6.61 2.13 -0.50
C GLY A 91 -7.94 1.38 -0.33
N LEU A 92 -9.06 2.00 -0.71
CA LEU A 92 -10.36 1.33 -0.78
C LEU A 92 -10.33 0.16 -1.78
N GLU A 93 -9.74 0.37 -2.96
CA GLU A 93 -9.54 -0.70 -3.95
C GLU A 93 -8.68 -1.83 -3.39
N SER A 94 -7.64 -1.51 -2.61
CA SER A 94 -6.77 -2.49 -1.98
C SER A 94 -7.53 -3.37 -0.99
N TYR A 95 -8.44 -2.79 -0.20
CA TYR A 95 -9.36 -3.59 0.60
C TYR A 95 -10.24 -4.49 -0.28
N THR A 96 -10.88 -3.95 -1.32
CA THR A 96 -11.76 -4.74 -2.18
C THR A 96 -11.04 -5.89 -2.87
N ALA A 97 -9.85 -5.63 -3.42
CA ALA A 97 -9.06 -6.64 -4.13
C ALA A 97 -8.40 -7.65 -3.19
N GLY A 98 -8.02 -7.23 -1.98
CA GLY A 98 -7.19 -8.06 -1.09
C GLY A 98 -7.90 -8.67 0.10
N LEU A 99 -9.07 -8.19 0.54
CA LEU A 99 -9.72 -8.69 1.76
C LEU A 99 -10.00 -10.20 1.68
N ASN A 100 -10.61 -10.66 0.58
CA ASN A 100 -11.05 -12.04 0.39
C ASN A 100 -10.23 -12.83 -0.63
N ASP A 101 -9.26 -12.22 -1.31
CA ASP A 101 -8.41 -12.93 -2.28
C ASP A 101 -7.27 -13.66 -1.54
N SER A 102 -7.33 -14.99 -1.45
CA SER A 102 -6.33 -15.79 -0.71
C SER A 102 -4.89 -15.66 -1.23
N ARG A 103 -4.69 -15.09 -2.43
CA ARG A 103 -3.38 -14.87 -3.04
C ARG A 103 -2.69 -13.62 -2.49
N VAL A 104 -3.47 -12.67 -1.95
CA VAL A 104 -2.95 -11.46 -1.32
C VAL A 104 -2.61 -11.74 0.14
N GLY A 105 -1.34 -11.60 0.50
CA GLY A 105 -0.84 -11.85 1.85
C GLY A 105 -0.98 -10.67 2.81
N HIS A 106 -1.04 -9.43 2.32
CA HIS A 106 -1.15 -8.23 3.17
C HIS A 106 -1.67 -7.01 2.40
N LEU A 107 -2.10 -5.99 3.16
CA LEU A 107 -2.56 -4.70 2.64
C LEU A 107 -1.65 -3.54 3.06
N GLY A 108 -1.42 -2.61 2.13
CA GLY A 108 -0.74 -1.35 2.38
C GLY A 108 -1.70 -0.18 2.13
N ILE A 109 -2.12 0.48 3.20
CA ILE A 109 -3.14 1.54 3.15
C ILE A 109 -2.46 2.88 3.43
N PHE A 110 -2.30 3.70 2.38
CA PHE A 110 -1.58 4.96 2.47
C PHE A 110 -2.55 6.14 2.37
N ASN A 111 -2.52 7.09 3.31
CA ASN A 111 -3.40 8.27 3.32
C ASN A 111 -4.86 7.94 2.92
N SER A 112 -5.41 6.90 3.56
CA SER A 112 -6.66 6.26 3.16
C SER A 112 -7.37 5.62 4.36
N GLY A 113 -8.65 5.35 4.16
CA GLY A 113 -9.49 4.47 4.96
C GLY A 113 -10.90 4.45 4.37
N GLN A 114 -11.77 3.58 4.89
CA GLN A 114 -13.17 3.50 4.48
C GLN A 114 -13.88 4.85 4.63
N LEU A 115 -14.87 5.13 3.80
CA LEU A 115 -15.46 6.47 3.72
C LEU A 115 -16.38 6.80 4.91
N ASP A 116 -16.96 5.79 5.54
CA ASP A 116 -17.84 5.94 6.68
C ASP A 116 -17.68 4.79 7.68
N GLU A 117 -18.35 4.91 8.83
CA GLU A 117 -18.28 3.95 9.93
C GLU A 117 -18.88 2.58 9.55
N ALA A 118 -19.95 2.55 8.74
CA ALA A 118 -20.58 1.30 8.33
C ALA A 118 -19.65 0.49 7.42
N ALA A 119 -19.00 1.16 6.46
CA ALA A 119 -17.98 0.58 5.60
C ALA A 119 -16.76 0.13 6.41
N SER A 120 -16.27 0.93 7.38
CA SER A 120 -15.19 0.51 8.26
C SER A 120 -15.52 -0.78 9.02
N LYS A 121 -16.70 -0.88 9.61
CA LYS A 121 -17.13 -2.10 10.32
C LYS A 121 -17.28 -3.29 9.38
N ALA A 122 -17.86 -3.08 8.20
CA ALA A 122 -18.10 -4.15 7.25
C ALA A 122 -16.81 -4.65 6.56
N ILE A 123 -15.81 -3.78 6.37
CA ILE A 123 -14.61 -4.08 5.59
C ILE A 123 -13.39 -4.22 6.51
N ALA A 124 -12.93 -3.14 7.14
CA ALA A 124 -11.77 -3.18 8.03
C ALA A 124 -12.04 -4.07 9.26
N GLY A 125 -13.27 -4.04 9.81
CA GLY A 125 -13.72 -4.90 10.90
C GLY A 125 -13.82 -6.40 10.56
N ASN A 126 -13.60 -6.78 9.30
CA ASN A 126 -13.51 -8.18 8.87
C ASN A 126 -12.12 -8.55 8.33
N LEU A 127 -11.16 -7.62 8.32
CA LEU A 127 -9.81 -7.88 7.82
C LEU A 127 -9.02 -8.71 8.82
N LYS A 128 -8.56 -9.89 8.41
CA LYS A 128 -7.74 -10.80 9.24
C LYS A 128 -6.30 -10.94 8.75
N LYS A 129 -5.94 -10.20 7.70
CA LYS A 129 -4.62 -10.22 7.09
C LYS A 129 -3.75 -9.10 7.66
N PRO A 130 -2.42 -9.24 7.62
CA PRO A 130 -1.52 -8.16 7.92
C PRO A 130 -1.85 -6.87 7.17
N VAL A 131 -1.86 -5.75 7.88
CA VAL A 131 -2.19 -4.44 7.32
C VAL A 131 -1.31 -3.33 7.86
N PHE A 132 -0.85 -2.47 6.96
CA PHE A 132 0.06 -1.37 7.27
C PHE A 132 -0.57 -0.05 6.86
N TYR A 133 -0.87 0.80 7.83
CA TYR A 133 -1.43 2.14 7.61
C TYR A 133 -0.31 3.19 7.69
N THR A 134 -0.13 3.97 6.63
CA THR A 134 0.76 5.14 6.63
C THR A 134 -0.07 6.37 6.33
N LEU A 135 -0.44 7.15 7.35
CA LEU A 135 -1.42 8.24 7.23
C LEU A 135 -0.75 9.62 7.18
N GLY A 136 -1.46 10.61 6.62
CA GLY A 136 -0.94 11.96 6.45
C GLY A 136 -1.03 12.88 7.66
N GLY A 137 -1.42 12.36 8.82
CA GLY A 137 -1.65 13.14 10.03
C GLY A 137 -2.93 13.98 9.97
N PRO A 138 -3.24 14.76 11.01
CA PRO A 138 -4.56 15.42 11.17
C PRO A 138 -4.99 16.37 10.05
N THR A 139 -4.07 16.82 9.20
CA THR A 139 -4.36 17.69 8.04
C THR A 139 -4.75 16.92 6.78
N ASP A 140 -4.59 15.60 6.77
CA ASP A 140 -5.03 14.71 5.68
C ASP A 140 -6.54 14.44 5.78
N ILE A 141 -7.25 14.62 4.67
CA ILE A 141 -8.68 14.38 4.54
C ILE A 141 -9.09 12.93 4.88
N ALA A 142 -8.18 11.97 4.72
CA ALA A 142 -8.43 10.56 4.99
C ALA A 142 -7.92 10.10 6.36
N PHE A 143 -7.31 10.99 7.15
CA PHE A 143 -6.69 10.65 8.42
C PHE A 143 -7.67 9.96 9.38
N ALA A 144 -8.83 10.58 9.62
CA ALA A 144 -9.86 10.04 10.51
C ALA A 144 -10.41 8.69 10.02
N ASN A 145 -10.36 8.43 8.71
CA ASN A 145 -10.80 7.16 8.14
C ASN A 145 -9.81 6.04 8.46
N GLY A 146 -8.51 6.27 8.23
CA GLY A 146 -7.46 5.29 8.56
C GLY A 146 -7.37 5.00 10.05
N GLU A 147 -7.49 6.04 10.90
CA GLU A 147 -7.58 5.89 12.36
C GLU A 147 -8.76 5.01 12.77
N ARG A 148 -9.94 5.27 12.19
CA ARG A 148 -11.16 4.48 12.46
C ARG A 148 -11.00 3.03 12.03
N ASP A 149 -10.48 2.79 10.82
CA ASP A 149 -10.26 1.44 10.29
C ASP A 149 -9.30 0.64 11.18
N TYR A 150 -8.16 1.22 11.58
CA TYR A 150 -7.20 0.58 12.47
C TYR A 150 -7.84 0.19 13.82
N SER A 151 -8.67 1.07 14.37
CA SER A 151 -9.36 0.84 15.66
C SER A 151 -10.36 -0.31 15.62
N LEU A 152 -10.94 -0.58 14.44
CA LEU A 152 -11.99 -1.59 14.24
C LEU A 152 -11.44 -2.96 13.82
N LEU A 153 -10.15 -3.07 13.52
CA LEU A 153 -9.55 -4.36 13.16
C LEU A 153 -9.80 -5.42 14.23
N PRO A 154 -10.22 -6.64 13.85
CA PRO A 154 -10.41 -7.76 14.76
C PRO A 154 -9.18 -8.02 15.64
N ALA A 155 -9.42 -8.47 16.87
CA ALA A 155 -8.34 -8.95 17.74
C ALA A 155 -7.52 -10.06 17.05
N GLY A 156 -6.20 -10.03 17.20
CA GLY A 156 -5.28 -10.97 16.56
C GLY A 156 -4.89 -10.60 15.13
N THR A 157 -5.47 -9.54 14.54
CA THR A 157 -5.08 -9.06 13.20
C THR A 157 -3.75 -8.31 13.28
N PRO A 158 -2.69 -8.78 12.60
CA PRO A 158 -1.41 -8.09 12.59
C PRO A 158 -1.54 -6.73 11.93
N ALA A 159 -1.18 -5.68 12.65
CA ALA A 159 -1.36 -4.33 12.15
C ALA A 159 -0.27 -3.39 12.64
N TRP A 160 0.11 -2.47 11.76
CA TRP A 160 0.97 -1.34 12.08
C TRP A 160 0.34 -0.06 11.54
N LYS A 161 0.45 1.04 12.28
CA LYS A 161 0.05 2.38 11.86
C LYS A 161 1.15 3.38 12.21
N GLY A 162 1.43 4.30 11.29
CA GLY A 162 2.25 5.47 11.54
C GLY A 162 1.83 6.67 10.69
N ASN A 163 2.26 7.86 11.11
CA ASN A 163 1.89 9.14 10.51
C ASN A 163 3.10 9.87 9.94
N HIS A 164 2.97 10.55 8.81
CA HIS A 164 4.05 11.40 8.26
C HIS A 164 3.79 12.91 8.40
N GLU A 165 2.57 13.32 8.73
CA GLU A 165 2.16 14.73 8.94
C GLU A 165 2.31 15.69 7.74
N LEU A 166 2.40 15.17 6.52
CA LEU A 166 2.50 15.98 5.29
C LEU A 166 1.17 16.11 4.54
N GLY A 167 0.04 15.74 5.15
CA GLY A 167 -1.28 15.81 4.51
C GLY A 167 -1.49 14.74 3.42
N HIS A 168 -2.45 14.97 2.52
CA HIS A 168 -2.97 13.89 1.66
C HIS A 168 -2.02 13.41 0.56
N SER A 169 -1.23 14.31 -0.04
CA SER A 169 -0.46 14.00 -1.26
C SER A 169 1.02 14.36 -1.18
N ALA A 170 1.39 15.43 -0.47
CA ALA A 170 2.73 16.00 -0.53
C ALA A 170 3.87 15.03 -0.13
N ALA A 171 3.57 14.02 0.70
CA ALA A 171 4.55 12.99 1.05
C ALA A 171 5.03 12.15 -0.14
N PHE A 172 4.19 11.97 -1.16
CA PHE A 172 4.53 11.19 -2.36
C PHE A 172 5.29 12.01 -3.40
N ASP A 173 5.21 13.33 -3.33
CA ASP A 173 5.94 14.26 -4.21
C ASP A 173 7.40 14.46 -3.79
N ALA A 174 7.76 14.02 -2.58
CA ALA A 174 9.14 14.02 -2.11
C ALA A 174 10.02 13.12 -3.02
N PRO A 175 11.33 13.42 -3.13
CA PRO A 175 12.26 12.54 -3.83
C PRO A 175 12.10 11.08 -3.37
N ASN A 176 12.02 10.17 -4.34
CA ASN A 176 11.81 8.73 -4.12
C ASN A 176 10.54 8.37 -3.32
N GLY A 177 9.54 9.25 -3.23
CA GLY A 177 8.27 8.98 -2.54
C GLY A 177 8.34 9.07 -1.01
N GLY A 178 9.41 9.66 -0.45
CA GLY A 178 9.48 10.09 0.96
C GLY A 178 9.25 9.01 2.02
N ILE A 179 8.61 9.42 3.12
CA ILE A 179 8.24 8.52 4.23
C ILE A 179 7.35 7.35 3.76
N PRO A 180 6.32 7.55 2.92
CA PRO A 180 5.54 6.44 2.37
C PRO A 180 6.41 5.38 1.71
N ALA A 181 7.38 5.78 0.87
CA ALA A 181 8.27 4.83 0.20
C ALA A 181 9.23 4.15 1.18
N THR A 182 9.74 4.87 2.18
CA THR A 182 10.51 4.27 3.29
C THR A 182 9.73 3.16 3.96
N VAL A 183 8.46 3.41 4.34
CA VAL A 183 7.58 2.40 4.94
C VAL A 183 7.34 1.25 3.96
N GLY A 184 6.96 1.54 2.72
CA GLY A 184 6.73 0.54 1.68
C GLY A 184 7.93 -0.39 1.46
N THR A 185 9.14 0.16 1.44
CA THR A 185 10.38 -0.61 1.33
C THR A 185 10.60 -1.54 2.53
N GLN A 186 10.26 -1.11 3.75
CA GLN A 186 10.35 -1.97 4.92
C GLN A 186 9.29 -3.07 4.91
N ILE A 187 8.07 -2.78 4.43
CA ILE A 187 7.03 -3.80 4.23
C ILE A 187 7.52 -4.83 3.21
N LEU A 188 8.11 -4.39 2.10
CA LEU A 188 8.67 -5.28 1.09
C LEU A 188 9.76 -6.18 1.68
N LYS A 189 10.75 -5.59 2.37
CA LYS A 189 11.85 -6.36 2.96
C LYS A 189 11.34 -7.42 3.92
N TRP A 190 10.46 -7.03 4.84
CA TRP A 190 9.93 -7.97 5.81
C TRP A 190 8.88 -8.92 5.22
N VAL A 191 7.74 -8.39 4.77
CA VAL A 191 6.54 -9.20 4.50
C VAL A 191 6.61 -9.91 3.15
N LEU A 192 7.30 -9.32 2.17
CA LEU A 192 7.45 -9.94 0.85
C LEU A 192 8.76 -10.72 0.73
N ARG A 193 9.85 -10.33 1.40
CA ARG A 193 11.15 -11.01 1.26
C ARG A 193 11.53 -11.87 2.47
N GLY A 194 10.84 -11.73 3.60
CA GLY A 194 11.13 -12.47 4.84
C GLY A 194 12.40 -11.98 5.55
N ASP A 195 12.77 -10.71 5.36
CA ASP A 195 13.86 -10.09 6.11
C ASP A 195 13.38 -9.73 7.53
N GLU A 196 13.66 -10.62 8.49
CA GLU A 196 13.33 -10.41 9.90
C GLU A 196 14.02 -9.19 10.52
N SER A 197 15.14 -8.70 9.95
CA SER A 197 15.75 -7.45 10.45
C SER A 197 14.86 -6.23 10.17
N ALA A 198 14.05 -6.27 9.10
CA ALA A 198 13.08 -5.22 8.79
C ALA A 198 11.87 -5.24 9.73
N LYS A 199 11.54 -6.37 10.36
CA LYS A 199 10.51 -6.43 11.42
C LYS A 199 10.85 -5.52 12.60
N ALA A 200 12.12 -5.49 13.02
CA ALA A 200 12.59 -4.64 14.11
C ALA A 200 12.42 -3.14 13.80
N TRP A 201 12.34 -2.77 12.52
CA TRP A 201 12.06 -1.38 12.12
C TRP A 201 10.64 -0.95 12.52
N PHE A 202 9.65 -1.84 12.38
CA PHE A 202 8.25 -1.58 12.71
C PHE A 202 7.97 -1.61 14.21
N ALA A 203 8.67 -2.47 14.96
CA ALA A 203 8.47 -2.65 16.39
C ALA A 203 9.39 -1.79 17.27
N GLY A 204 10.40 -1.13 16.68
CA GLY A 204 11.40 -0.34 17.38
C GLY A 204 11.33 1.17 17.11
N ASP A 205 12.37 1.88 17.52
CA ASP A 205 12.46 3.35 17.33
C ASP A 205 12.94 3.76 15.93
N ALA A 206 13.32 2.81 15.08
CA ALA A 206 13.85 3.10 13.75
C ALA A 206 12.80 3.77 12.83
N ALA A 207 11.52 3.40 12.93
CA ALA A 207 10.45 4.11 12.24
C ALA A 207 10.34 5.58 12.68
N LYS A 208 10.43 5.83 13.99
CA LYS A 208 10.41 7.20 14.54
C LYS A 208 11.63 8.01 14.12
N ALA A 209 12.81 7.40 14.13
CA ALA A 209 14.04 8.00 13.65
C ALA A 209 13.98 8.34 12.15
N ALA A 210 13.20 7.59 11.37
CA ALA A 210 12.90 7.88 9.97
C ALA A 210 11.82 8.95 9.76
N GLY A 211 11.33 9.59 10.84
CA GLY A 211 10.35 10.67 10.79
C GLY A 211 8.89 10.22 10.87
N VAL A 212 8.62 8.92 11.10
CA VAL A 212 7.26 8.43 11.32
C VAL A 212 6.80 8.75 12.73
N LYS A 213 5.63 9.36 12.85
CA LYS A 213 5.01 9.74 14.12
C LYS A 213 3.87 8.80 14.51
N ASP A 214 3.48 8.87 15.78
CA ASP A 214 2.37 8.10 16.37
C ASP A 214 2.36 6.61 16.01
N VAL A 215 3.55 6.02 15.97
CA VAL A 215 3.74 4.62 15.63
C VAL A 215 3.04 3.74 16.68
N VAL A 216 2.07 2.96 16.22
CA VAL A 216 1.39 1.94 17.01
C VAL A 216 1.28 0.66 16.20
N PHE A 217 1.33 -0.47 16.89
CA PHE A 217 1.22 -1.77 16.25
C PHE A 217 0.61 -2.80 17.19
N LYS A 218 0.09 -3.89 16.62
CA LYS A 218 -0.44 -5.05 17.34
C LYS A 218 -0.18 -6.31 16.54
N ASP A 219 0.01 -7.42 17.27
CA ASP A 219 0.03 -8.77 16.70
C ASP A 219 1.06 -8.98 15.56
N LEU A 220 2.11 -8.16 15.48
CA LEU A 220 3.14 -8.25 14.44
C LEU A 220 3.94 -9.56 14.47
N ASP A 221 4.02 -10.20 15.64
CA ASP A 221 4.66 -11.51 15.78
C ASP A 221 3.88 -12.64 15.11
N ASN A 222 2.61 -12.44 14.78
CA ASN A 222 1.79 -13.40 14.05
C ASN A 222 2.04 -13.37 12.52
N ILE A 223 2.93 -12.49 12.05
CA ILE A 223 3.35 -12.45 10.64
C ILE A 223 4.53 -13.42 10.48
N GLU A 224 4.25 -14.57 9.87
CA GLU A 224 5.27 -15.57 9.54
C GLU A 224 5.57 -15.53 8.04
N VAL A 225 6.83 -15.23 7.68
CA VAL A 225 7.26 -15.18 6.27
C VAL A 225 8.54 -15.97 6.13
N THR A 226 8.54 -16.96 5.23
CA THR A 226 9.76 -17.68 4.90
C THR A 226 10.71 -16.75 4.13
N PRO A 227 11.98 -16.58 4.56
CA PRO A 227 12.95 -15.79 3.80
C PRO A 227 13.10 -16.32 2.36
N ILE A 228 13.29 -15.41 1.40
CA ILE A 228 13.73 -15.80 0.05
C ILE A 228 15.14 -16.39 0.11
N GLN A 229 15.42 -17.35 -0.77
CA GLN A 229 16.75 -17.98 -0.92
C GLN A 229 17.64 -17.21 -1.87
#